data_AF-A0A847AA05-F1
#
_entry.id   AF-A0A847AA05-F1
#
_cell.length_a   1.000
_cell.length_b   1.000
_cell.length_c   1.000
_cell.angle_alpha   90.00
_cell.angle_beta   90.00
_cell.angle_gamma   90.00
#
_symmetry.space_group_name_H-M   'P 1'
#
loop_
_entity.id
_entity.type
_entity.pdbx_description
1 polymer ?
#
loop_
_entity_poly.entity_id
_entity_poly.type
_entity_poly.pdbx_seq_one_letter_code
_entity_poly.pdbx_strand_id
1 'polypeptide(L)'
;MRIYHNIPALFAYNSVSATNSALQKSIEKLSTGLRINSAADDAAGLAISEKMRAQVRGLDQAVSNAQDGISMIQTAEGALNETHSILQRMRELSVQAANDTLTSQDRSYIQLEIDQLKEEVSRIATTTQFNKKKLLDGSASVMWSADKLETKALVRGALRQIDQFGQKSAAEGNFKISITADPGQSQIQKSDIFKIKHENVIMNVTKNEEAGVQNVRVDNLPAGVYNISQGAQASQKLTALQQFGEIGAFTLAASNTTGVGGGSIYLEVIAVNSVTNQVTFRATSNLLNTDGSVSNHVDDNFVVGTGVVGFDSLGLTTANTMRLNAAGDAANYSVGSKMIIDYVSQGNTGETNASVIISGTTNEEWFGHWGDASAGTKLGDRTFNVLASGLQGADVHFKNFYLNTANGTLYESDIVLQFNDNFEGATVQPLAGFEAAYVGQVAKGDVQLRDLDKFWDANGRFMIEDPQNITVTQGDGKQATITLNSTDTLRDIQFKLNDAIAFG
;
A
#
# COMPACT_ATOMS: atom_id res chain seq x y z
N MET A 1 -9.49 40.46 -63.51
CA MET A 1 -10.55 39.69 -62.83
C MET A 1 -10.56 38.27 -63.42
N ARG A 2 -10.36 37.23 -62.60
CA ARG A 2 -10.50 35.83 -63.02
C ARG A 2 -11.90 35.35 -62.62
N ILE A 3 -12.73 34.95 -63.59
CA ILE A 3 -14.15 34.61 -63.38
C ILE A 3 -14.34 33.13 -62.99
N TYR A 4 -13.39 32.25 -63.35
CA TYR A 4 -13.49 30.81 -63.14
C TYR A 4 -13.38 30.34 -61.67
N HIS A 5 -12.77 31.13 -60.78
CA HIS A 5 -12.63 30.80 -59.37
C HIS A 5 -12.97 32.01 -58.52
N ASN A 6 -14.14 31.96 -57.86
CA ASN A 6 -14.60 33.02 -56.98
C ASN A 6 -14.12 32.74 -55.55
N ILE A 7 -12.88 33.15 -55.27
CA ILE A 7 -12.25 32.98 -53.96
C ILE A 7 -13.04 33.69 -52.83
N PRO A 8 -13.56 34.93 -52.99
CA PRO A 8 -14.43 35.55 -51.98
C PRO A 8 -15.69 34.74 -51.65
N ALA A 9 -16.32 34.12 -52.66
CA ALA A 9 -17.49 33.25 -52.42
C ALA A 9 -17.11 31.96 -51.66
N LEU A 10 -15.94 31.38 -51.91
CA LEU A 10 -15.43 30.22 -51.17
C LEU A 10 -15.15 30.55 -49.69
N PHE A 11 -14.57 31.72 -49.40
CA PHE A 11 -14.39 32.19 -48.03
C PHE A 11 -15.72 32.41 -47.31
N ALA A 12 -16.69 33.04 -47.99
CA ALA A 12 -18.04 33.21 -47.44
C ALA A 12 -18.72 31.85 -47.18
N TYR A 13 -18.58 30.89 -48.10
CA TYR A 13 -19.12 29.53 -47.94
C TYR A 13 -18.51 28.80 -46.74
N ASN A 14 -17.19 28.86 -46.55
CA ASN A 14 -16.52 28.25 -45.40
C ASN A 14 -16.99 28.87 -44.07
N SER A 15 -17.18 30.20 -44.03
CA SER A 15 -17.72 30.91 -42.85
C SER A 15 -19.18 30.52 -42.54
N VAL A 16 -20.01 30.37 -43.57
CA VAL A 16 -21.40 29.90 -43.42
C VAL A 16 -21.43 28.45 -42.95
N SER A 17 -20.55 27.60 -43.49
CA SER A 17 -20.42 26.20 -43.07
C SER A 17 -20.03 26.07 -41.59
N ALA A 18 -19.01 26.82 -41.15
CA ALA A 18 -18.61 26.86 -39.74
C ALA A 18 -19.73 27.37 -38.82
N THR A 19 -20.48 28.38 -39.26
CA THR A 19 -21.63 28.92 -38.52
C THR A 19 -22.77 27.90 -38.43
N ASN A 20 -23.04 27.17 -39.51
CA ASN A 20 -24.06 26.12 -39.54
C ASN A 20 -23.68 24.96 -38.60
N SER A 21 -22.40 24.55 -38.58
CA SER A 21 -21.92 23.54 -37.62
C SER A 21 -22.04 24.00 -36.16
N ALA A 22 -21.74 25.27 -35.86
CA ALA A 22 -21.92 25.83 -34.51
C ALA A 22 -23.41 25.91 -34.10
N LEU A 23 -24.29 26.25 -35.05
CA LEU A 23 -25.74 26.24 -34.83
C LEU A 23 -26.24 24.82 -34.56
N GLN A 24 -25.81 23.84 -35.35
CA GLN A 24 -26.17 22.42 -35.14
C GLN A 24 -25.74 21.93 -33.75
N LYS A 25 -24.51 22.22 -33.31
CA LYS A 25 -24.06 21.91 -31.94
C LYS A 25 -24.91 22.58 -30.87
N SER A 26 -25.33 23.82 -31.09
CA SER A 26 -26.19 24.55 -30.14
C SER A 26 -27.59 23.94 -30.06
N ILE A 27 -28.15 23.53 -31.20
CA ILE A 27 -29.43 22.81 -31.27
C ILE A 27 -29.32 21.45 -30.56
N GLU A 28 -28.21 20.74 -30.74
CA GLU A 28 -27.96 19.45 -30.08
C GLU A 28 -27.89 19.58 -28.55
N LYS A 29 -27.18 20.60 -28.04
CA LYS A 29 -27.14 20.90 -26.60
C LYS A 29 -28.51 21.30 -26.05
N LEU A 30 -29.29 22.05 -26.83
CA LEU A 30 -30.64 22.44 -26.43
C LEU A 30 -31.61 21.25 -26.43
N SER A 31 -31.48 20.35 -27.40
CA SER A 31 -32.30 19.13 -27.52
C SER A 31 -32.00 18.12 -26.40
N THR A 32 -30.71 17.94 -26.07
CA THR A 32 -30.28 17.02 -25.00
C THR A 32 -30.40 17.62 -23.61
N GLY A 33 -30.44 18.95 -23.49
CA GLY A 33 -30.33 19.67 -22.22
C GLY A 33 -28.96 19.53 -21.56
N LEU A 34 -27.97 18.93 -22.24
CA LEU A 34 -26.62 18.69 -21.72
C LEU A 34 -25.64 19.71 -22.30
N ARG A 35 -24.87 20.36 -21.43
CA ARG A 35 -23.82 21.31 -21.84
C ARG A 35 -22.67 20.62 -22.61
N ILE A 36 -22.36 19.38 -22.24
CA ILE A 36 -21.31 18.54 -22.83
C ILE A 36 -21.99 17.27 -23.36
N ASN A 37 -22.07 17.10 -24.68
CA ASN A 37 -22.71 15.94 -25.31
C ASN A 37 -21.70 14.95 -25.93
N SER A 38 -20.49 15.40 -26.27
CA SER A 38 -19.46 14.57 -26.89
C SER A 38 -18.08 14.80 -26.26
N ALA A 39 -17.20 13.79 -26.35
CA ALA A 39 -15.82 13.89 -25.87
C ALA A 39 -14.99 14.95 -26.63
N ALA A 40 -15.43 15.33 -27.83
CA ALA A 40 -14.80 16.37 -28.64
C ALA A 40 -15.08 17.79 -28.12
N ASP A 41 -16.12 17.99 -27.31
CA ASP A 41 -16.45 19.29 -26.73
C ASP A 41 -15.70 19.54 -25.41
N ASP A 42 -15.59 18.54 -24.54
CA ASP A 42 -14.79 18.57 -23.29
C ASP A 42 -14.57 17.13 -22.77
N ALA A 43 -13.41 16.55 -23.07
CA ALA A 43 -13.08 15.18 -22.68
C ALA A 43 -12.97 14.99 -21.16
N ALA A 44 -12.41 15.98 -20.46
CA ALA A 44 -12.23 15.92 -19.00
C ALA A 44 -13.58 16.11 -18.29
N GLY A 45 -14.37 17.10 -18.71
CA GLY A 45 -15.72 17.33 -18.19
C GLY A 45 -16.66 16.16 -18.42
N LEU A 46 -16.58 15.51 -19.60
CA LEU A 46 -17.35 14.30 -19.88
C LEU A 46 -16.94 13.14 -18.95
N ALA A 47 -15.64 12.88 -18.78
CA ALA A 47 -15.14 11.80 -17.92
C ALA A 47 -15.58 11.98 -16.45
N ILE A 48 -15.51 13.20 -15.92
CA ILE A 48 -15.98 13.52 -14.57
C ILE A 48 -17.50 13.33 -14.46
N SER A 49 -18.26 13.77 -15.47
CA SER A 49 -19.72 13.61 -15.49
C SER A 49 -20.14 12.13 -15.54
N GLU A 50 -19.43 11.29 -16.28
CA GLU A 50 -19.67 9.84 -16.33
C GLU A 50 -19.30 9.14 -15.02
N LYS A 51 -18.19 9.55 -14.39
CA LYS A 51 -17.83 9.08 -13.04
C LYS A 51 -18.92 9.42 -12.02
N MET A 52 -19.43 10.65 -12.03
CA MET A 52 -20.52 11.06 -11.15
C MET A 52 -21.81 10.30 -11.46
N ARG A 53 -22.17 10.11 -12.73
CA ARG A 53 -23.33 9.28 -13.12
C ARG A 53 -23.20 7.85 -12.62
N ALA A 54 -22.00 7.26 -12.72
CA ALA A 54 -21.74 5.92 -12.18
C ALA A 54 -21.87 5.87 -10.65
N GLN A 55 -21.35 6.89 -9.95
CA GLN A 55 -21.51 7.01 -8.50
C GLN A 55 -22.97 7.17 -8.08
N VAL A 56 -23.74 8.01 -8.77
CA VAL A 56 -25.18 8.19 -8.50
C VAL A 56 -25.92 6.86 -8.68
N ARG A 57 -25.71 6.15 -9.80
CA ARG A 57 -26.31 4.82 -9.99
C ARG A 57 -25.90 3.82 -8.90
N GLY A 58 -24.64 3.87 -8.46
CA GLY A 58 -24.15 3.04 -7.35
C GLY A 58 -24.82 3.38 -6.02
N LEU A 59 -25.02 4.67 -5.73
CA LEU A 59 -25.72 5.15 -4.54
C LEU A 59 -27.20 4.80 -4.57
N ASP A 60 -27.87 4.95 -5.71
CA ASP A 60 -29.27 4.57 -5.88
C ASP A 60 -29.47 3.08 -5.58
N GLN A 61 -28.57 2.21 -6.09
CA GLN A 61 -28.59 0.79 -5.77
C GLN A 61 -28.31 0.53 -4.29
N ALA A 62 -27.38 1.27 -3.68
CA ALA A 62 -27.09 1.14 -2.24
C ALA A 62 -28.31 1.54 -1.39
N VAL A 63 -29.05 2.57 -1.79
CA VAL A 63 -30.30 2.99 -1.14
C VAL A 63 -31.36 1.89 -1.27
N SER A 64 -31.55 1.30 -2.46
CA SER A 64 -32.46 0.17 -2.62
C SER A 64 -32.06 -1.03 -1.76
N ASN A 65 -30.77 -1.37 -1.70
CA ASN A 65 -30.26 -2.45 -0.86
C ASN A 65 -30.48 -2.16 0.64
N ALA A 66 -30.34 -0.90 1.06
CA ALA A 66 -30.62 -0.49 2.44
C ALA A 66 -32.12 -0.62 2.77
N GLN A 67 -33.01 -0.27 1.84
CA GLN A 67 -34.46 -0.46 1.98
C GLN A 67 -34.84 -1.95 2.10
N ASP A 68 -34.17 -2.83 1.34
CA ASP A 68 -34.34 -4.28 1.50
C ASP A 68 -33.87 -4.76 2.88
N GLY A 69 -32.76 -4.20 3.39
CA GLY A 69 -32.28 -4.44 4.76
C GLY A 69 -33.29 -4.01 5.83
N ILE A 70 -33.89 -2.84 5.68
CA ILE A 70 -34.96 -2.36 6.57
C ILE A 70 -36.17 -3.31 6.53
N SER A 71 -36.59 -3.73 5.34
CA SER A 71 -37.72 -4.64 5.16
C SER A 71 -37.46 -6.01 5.80
N MET A 72 -36.22 -6.51 5.71
CA MET A 72 -35.78 -7.72 6.39
C MET A 72 -35.86 -7.59 7.91
N ILE A 73 -35.37 -6.47 8.46
CA ILE A 73 -35.42 -6.19 9.91
C ILE A 73 -36.88 -6.08 10.39
N GLN A 74 -37.74 -5.38 9.67
CA GLN A 74 -39.17 -5.26 10.01
C GLN A 74 -39.88 -6.61 10.01
N THR A 75 -39.52 -7.50 9.08
CA THR A 75 -40.06 -8.88 9.06
C THR A 75 -39.62 -9.66 10.29
N ALA A 76 -38.35 -9.51 10.70
CA ALA A 76 -37.84 -10.12 11.93
C ALA A 76 -38.49 -9.53 13.19
N GLU A 77 -38.67 -8.21 13.25
CA GLU A 77 -39.31 -7.51 14.35
C GLU A 77 -40.78 -7.91 14.53
N GLY A 78 -41.53 -8.03 13.44
CA GLY A 78 -42.90 -8.54 13.47
C GLY A 78 -43.00 -9.95 14.07
N ALA A 79 -42.10 -10.86 13.66
CA ALA A 79 -42.04 -12.20 14.21
C ALA A 79 -41.62 -12.23 15.70
N LEU A 80 -40.73 -11.31 16.12
CA LEU A 80 -40.35 -11.17 17.53
C LEU A 80 -41.47 -10.58 18.38
N ASN A 81 -42.32 -9.70 17.85
CA ASN A 81 -43.51 -9.19 18.55
C ASN A 81 -44.54 -10.30 18.83
N GLU A 82 -44.75 -11.23 17.89
CA GLU A 82 -45.56 -12.42 18.12
C GLU A 82 -44.94 -13.32 19.20
N THR A 83 -43.63 -13.54 19.12
CA THR A 83 -42.89 -14.29 20.15
C THR A 83 -43.02 -13.63 21.54
N HIS A 84 -42.97 -12.31 21.60
CA HIS A 84 -43.14 -11.55 22.85
C HIS A 84 -44.54 -11.76 23.46
N SER A 85 -45.59 -11.69 22.63
CA SER A 85 -46.98 -11.91 23.05
C SER A 85 -47.19 -13.34 23.58
N ILE A 86 -46.59 -14.33 22.92
CA ILE A 86 -46.62 -15.73 23.37
C ILE A 86 -45.91 -15.88 24.72
N LEU A 87 -44.73 -15.28 24.90
CA LEU A 87 -43.99 -15.33 26.16
C LEU A 87 -44.74 -14.65 27.31
N GLN A 88 -45.47 -13.56 27.03
CA GLN A 88 -46.35 -12.93 28.01
C GLN A 88 -47.47 -13.89 28.44
N ARG A 89 -48.13 -14.57 27.49
CA ARG A 89 -49.14 -15.60 27.80
C ARG A 89 -48.57 -16.76 28.62
N MET A 90 -47.37 -17.24 28.27
CA MET A 90 -46.69 -18.28 29.05
C MET A 90 -46.41 -17.83 30.48
N ARG A 91 -46.07 -16.55 30.69
CA ARG A 91 -45.88 -15.98 32.03
C ARG A 91 -47.19 -15.95 32.81
N GLU A 92 -48.29 -15.52 32.21
CA GLU A 92 -49.62 -15.51 32.85
C GLU A 92 -50.01 -16.93 33.31
N LEU A 93 -49.85 -17.92 32.43
CA LEU A 93 -50.10 -19.32 32.74
C LEU A 93 -49.19 -19.84 33.86
N SER A 94 -47.92 -19.43 33.88
CA SER A 94 -46.99 -19.80 34.94
C SER A 94 -47.40 -19.24 36.30
N VAL A 95 -47.86 -17.98 36.34
CA VAL A 95 -48.39 -17.37 37.57
C VAL A 95 -49.70 -18.02 37.99
N GLN A 96 -50.56 -18.38 37.03
CA GLN A 96 -51.80 -19.10 37.30
C GLN A 96 -51.52 -20.47 37.91
N ALA A 97 -50.57 -21.24 37.35
CA ALA A 97 -50.18 -22.56 37.84
C ALA A 97 -49.53 -22.55 39.24
N ALA A 98 -48.97 -21.41 39.65
CA ALA A 98 -48.36 -21.21 40.97
C ALA A 98 -49.40 -21.01 42.09
N ASN A 99 -50.69 -20.93 41.78
CA ASN A 99 -51.73 -20.84 42.79
C ASN A 99 -52.03 -22.21 43.42
N ASP A 100 -51.89 -22.31 44.74
CA ASP A 100 -52.06 -23.54 45.52
C ASP A 100 -53.49 -24.10 45.49
N THR A 101 -54.50 -23.31 45.10
CA THR A 101 -55.89 -23.75 45.01
C THR A 101 -56.19 -24.63 43.79
N LEU A 102 -55.27 -24.75 42.83
CA LEU A 102 -55.44 -25.58 41.63
C LEU A 102 -55.15 -27.07 41.90
N THR A 103 -55.91 -27.95 41.25
CA THR A 103 -55.66 -29.39 41.32
C THR A 103 -54.47 -29.79 40.44
N SER A 104 -53.95 -31.00 40.63
CA SER A 104 -52.92 -31.57 39.75
C SER A 104 -53.39 -31.72 38.30
N GLN A 105 -54.69 -31.98 38.09
CA GLN A 105 -55.28 -32.08 36.76
C GLN A 105 -55.31 -30.72 36.05
N ASP A 106 -55.65 -29.64 36.76
CA ASP A 106 -55.67 -28.29 36.19
C ASP A 106 -54.27 -27.82 35.79
N ARG A 107 -53.25 -28.12 36.62
CA ARG A 107 -51.84 -27.85 36.27
C ARG A 107 -51.39 -28.63 35.04
N SER A 108 -51.91 -29.84 34.83
CA SER A 108 -51.64 -30.64 33.63
C SER A 108 -52.19 -29.97 32.36
N TYR A 109 -53.41 -29.42 32.41
CA TYR A 109 -53.98 -28.68 31.29
C TYR A 109 -53.22 -27.39 30.98
N ILE A 110 -52.78 -26.65 32.00
CA ILE A 110 -51.93 -25.46 31.82
C ILE A 110 -50.59 -25.83 31.17
N GLN A 111 -49.99 -26.95 31.56
CA GLN A 111 -48.74 -27.42 30.97
C GLN A 111 -48.91 -27.75 29.48
N LEU A 112 -50.02 -28.37 29.08
CA LEU A 112 -50.31 -28.63 27.66
C LEU A 112 -50.41 -27.34 26.84
N GLU A 113 -51.02 -26.28 27.38
CA GLU A 113 -51.06 -24.96 26.73
C GLU A 113 -49.65 -24.35 26.61
N ILE A 114 -48.84 -24.44 27.67
CA ILE A 114 -47.44 -23.99 27.65
C ILE A 114 -46.60 -24.75 26.61
N ASP A 115 -46.80 -26.06 26.48
CA ASP A 115 -46.09 -26.88 25.50
C ASP A 115 -46.47 -26.50 24.06
N GLN A 116 -47.75 -26.23 23.78
CA GLN A 116 -48.21 -25.71 22.49
C GLN A 116 -47.61 -24.33 22.17
N LEU A 117 -47.60 -23.42 23.15
CA LEU A 117 -47.00 -22.10 22.99
C LEU A 117 -45.49 -22.19 22.71
N LYS A 118 -44.78 -23.14 23.33
CA LYS A 118 -43.37 -23.40 23.08
C LYS A 118 -43.11 -23.96 21.67
N GLU A 119 -43.96 -24.86 21.19
CA GLU A 119 -43.90 -25.35 19.81
C GLU A 119 -44.12 -24.21 18.82
N GLU A 120 -45.05 -23.30 19.12
CA GLU A 120 -45.34 -22.16 18.28
C GLU A 120 -44.17 -21.16 18.21
N VAL A 121 -43.51 -20.87 19.34
CA VAL A 121 -42.25 -20.08 19.34
C VAL A 121 -41.19 -20.73 18.46
N SER A 122 -41.04 -22.06 18.56
CA SER A 122 -40.06 -22.81 17.76
C SER A 122 -40.40 -22.79 16.27
N ARG A 123 -41.70 -22.82 15.93
CA ARG A 123 -42.20 -22.69 14.56
C ARG A 123 -41.93 -21.29 14.02
N ILE A 124 -42.21 -20.22 14.78
CA ILE A 124 -41.91 -18.84 14.36
C ILE A 124 -40.41 -18.69 14.08
N ALA A 125 -39.54 -19.20 14.95
CA ALA A 125 -38.09 -19.13 14.77
C ALA A 125 -37.61 -19.83 13.48
N THR A 126 -38.14 -21.02 13.18
CA THR A 126 -37.71 -21.84 12.04
C THR A 126 -38.40 -21.51 10.71
N THR A 127 -39.56 -20.85 10.74
CA THR A 127 -40.33 -20.53 9.52
C THR A 127 -40.12 -19.11 9.02
N THR A 128 -39.83 -18.15 9.91
CA THR A 128 -39.61 -16.74 9.56
C THR A 128 -38.47 -16.59 8.57
N GLN A 129 -38.77 -16.05 7.38
CA GLN A 129 -37.80 -15.90 6.31
C GLN A 129 -38.05 -14.64 5.47
N PHE A 130 -36.96 -14.04 4.99
CA PHE A 130 -36.99 -12.97 4.00
C PHE A 130 -36.18 -13.40 2.78
N ASN A 131 -36.79 -13.36 1.60
CA ASN A 131 -36.17 -13.83 0.35
C ASN A 131 -35.50 -15.22 0.49
N LYS A 132 -36.23 -16.19 1.06
CA LYS A 132 -35.77 -17.56 1.36
C LYS A 132 -34.65 -17.70 2.40
N LYS A 133 -34.16 -16.61 3.01
CA LYS A 133 -33.20 -16.66 4.13
C LYS A 133 -33.93 -16.73 5.46
N LYS A 134 -33.59 -17.72 6.30
CA LYS A 134 -34.09 -17.84 7.67
C LYS A 134 -33.46 -16.75 8.54
N LEU A 135 -34.27 -16.12 9.39
CA LEU A 135 -33.83 -14.94 10.16
C LEU A 135 -33.60 -15.24 11.65
N LEU A 136 -34.36 -16.17 12.24
CA LEU A 136 -34.48 -16.34 13.69
C LEU A 136 -34.04 -17.72 14.20
N ASP A 137 -33.44 -18.56 13.34
CA ASP A 137 -32.98 -19.92 13.69
C ASP A 137 -31.55 -19.96 14.25
N GLY A 138 -30.90 -18.80 14.40
CA GLY A 138 -29.52 -18.65 14.85
C GLY A 138 -28.46 -18.88 13.77
N SER A 139 -28.83 -19.42 12.60
CA SER A 139 -27.90 -19.67 11.49
C SER A 139 -27.39 -18.39 10.82
N ALA A 140 -28.20 -17.32 10.88
CA ALA A 140 -27.86 -16.01 10.33
C ALA A 140 -26.75 -15.27 11.13
N SER A 141 -26.33 -15.76 12.30
CA SER A 141 -25.37 -15.07 13.19
C SER A 141 -23.98 -15.72 13.30
N VAL A 142 -23.73 -16.85 12.64
CA VAL A 142 -22.51 -17.61 12.90
C VAL A 142 -21.36 -17.21 11.98
N MET A 143 -20.66 -16.15 12.37
CA MET A 143 -19.22 -16.05 12.17
C MET A 143 -18.60 -16.08 13.56
N TRP A 144 -18.24 -17.29 14.02
CA TRP A 144 -17.62 -17.46 15.34
C TRP A 144 -16.18 -16.93 15.28
N SER A 145 -15.97 -15.74 15.84
CA SER A 145 -14.65 -15.29 16.28
C SER A 145 -14.66 -15.38 17.81
N ALA A 146 -13.99 -16.40 18.35
CA ALA A 146 -13.79 -16.53 19.78
C ALA A 146 -12.43 -15.92 20.13
N ASP A 147 -12.47 -14.92 21.00
CA ASP A 147 -11.33 -14.09 21.35
C ASP A 147 -10.38 -14.73 22.39
N LYS A 148 -10.78 -15.88 22.95
CA LYS A 148 -10.01 -16.62 23.97
C LYS A 148 -10.03 -18.11 23.65
N LEU A 149 -8.88 -18.76 23.89
CA LEU A 149 -8.64 -20.19 23.63
C LEU A 149 -9.61 -21.11 24.40
N GLU A 150 -10.22 -20.63 25.49
CA GLU A 150 -11.29 -21.33 26.19
C GLU A 150 -12.66 -20.92 25.67
N THR A 151 -13.11 -21.58 24.60
CA THR A 151 -14.53 -21.52 24.21
C THR A 151 -15.29 -22.59 24.99
N LYS A 152 -16.08 -22.16 25.99
CA LYS A 152 -17.06 -23.04 26.65
C LYS A 152 -18.28 -23.22 25.75
N ALA A 153 -18.34 -24.34 25.04
CA ALA A 153 -19.55 -24.78 24.34
C ALA A 153 -20.54 -25.35 25.37
N LEU A 154 -21.66 -24.65 25.59
CA LEU A 154 -22.80 -25.18 26.34
C LEU A 154 -23.71 -25.94 25.39
N VAL A 155 -23.51 -27.25 25.25
CA VAL A 155 -24.42 -28.11 24.49
C VAL A 155 -25.67 -28.37 25.33
N ARG A 156 -26.73 -27.58 25.12
CA ARG A 156 -28.06 -27.89 25.66
C ARG A 156 -28.76 -28.87 24.72
N GLY A 157 -28.79 -30.14 25.12
CA GLY A 157 -29.59 -31.17 24.45
C GLY A 157 -28.84 -32.49 24.37
N ALA A 158 -29.29 -33.49 25.12
CA ALA A 158 -28.82 -34.86 24.93
C ALA A 158 -29.10 -35.29 23.48
N LEU A 159 -28.04 -35.67 22.75
CA LEU A 159 -28.10 -36.39 21.49
C LEU A 159 -28.77 -37.76 21.76
N ARG A 160 -30.10 -37.79 21.73
CA ARG A 160 -30.89 -39.01 21.88
C ARG A 160 -31.04 -39.65 20.51
N GLN A 161 -30.40 -40.79 20.26
CA GLN A 161 -30.75 -41.63 19.12
C GLN A 161 -31.98 -42.47 19.49
N ILE A 162 -32.92 -42.57 18.55
CA ILE A 162 -34.08 -43.46 18.63
C ILE A 162 -33.62 -44.78 18.00
N ASP A 163 -33.61 -45.87 18.77
CA ASP A 163 -33.46 -47.19 18.17
C ASP A 163 -34.75 -47.60 17.44
N GLN A 164 -34.68 -48.69 16.67
CA GLN A 164 -35.77 -49.21 15.83
C GLN A 164 -37.02 -49.66 16.62
N PHE A 165 -36.97 -49.64 17.96
CA PHE A 165 -38.05 -50.01 18.87
C PHE A 165 -38.51 -48.83 19.75
N GLY A 166 -37.99 -47.61 19.54
CA GLY A 166 -38.49 -46.40 20.18
C GLY A 166 -37.96 -46.12 21.59
N GLN A 167 -36.99 -46.89 22.09
CA GLN A 167 -36.48 -46.71 23.45
C GLN A 167 -35.25 -45.78 23.47
N LYS A 168 -35.36 -44.69 24.23
CA LYS A 168 -34.35 -43.63 24.29
C LYS A 168 -33.30 -43.95 25.38
N SER A 169 -32.18 -44.56 25.02
CA SER A 169 -31.00 -44.70 25.89
C SER A 169 -29.93 -43.65 25.61
N ALA A 170 -29.16 -43.28 26.63
CA ALA A 170 -28.03 -42.37 26.51
C ALA A 170 -26.92 -43.01 25.66
N ALA A 171 -26.49 -42.33 24.59
CA ALA A 171 -25.31 -42.73 23.85
C ALA A 171 -24.07 -42.41 24.70
N GLU A 172 -23.63 -43.37 25.50
CA GLU A 172 -22.30 -43.31 26.12
C GLU A 172 -21.25 -43.56 25.03
N GLY A 173 -20.51 -42.52 24.70
CA GLY A 173 -19.40 -42.58 23.76
C GLY A 173 -18.41 -41.47 24.03
N ASN A 174 -17.13 -41.76 23.86
CA ASN A 174 -16.07 -40.76 23.93
C ASN A 174 -16.19 -39.84 22.70
N PHE A 175 -16.68 -38.62 22.90
CA PHE A 175 -16.70 -37.60 21.85
C PHE A 175 -15.29 -37.03 21.69
N LYS A 176 -14.64 -37.32 20.56
CA LYS A 176 -13.39 -36.64 20.20
C LYS A 176 -13.73 -35.31 19.54
N ILE A 177 -13.77 -34.26 20.36
CA ILE A 177 -13.80 -32.89 19.85
C ILE A 177 -12.38 -32.59 19.33
N SER A 178 -12.19 -32.64 18.01
CA SER A 178 -10.94 -32.21 17.38
C SER A 178 -11.02 -30.71 17.13
N ILE A 179 -10.44 -29.92 18.03
CA ILE A 179 -10.16 -28.51 17.76
C ILE A 179 -8.83 -28.48 17.02
N THR A 180 -8.86 -28.36 15.70
CA THR A 180 -7.67 -28.02 14.92
C THR A 180 -7.47 -26.51 15.02
N ALA A 181 -6.85 -26.07 16.12
CA ALA A 181 -6.27 -24.74 16.18
C ALA A 181 -4.91 -24.82 15.49
N ASP A 182 -4.70 -24.02 14.44
CA ASP A 182 -3.39 -23.84 13.83
C ASP A 182 -2.64 -22.79 14.69
N PRO A 183 -1.79 -23.19 15.65
CA PRO A 183 -1.16 -22.27 16.58
C PRO A 183 0.02 -21.65 15.83
N GLY A 184 -0.15 -20.45 15.30
CA GLY A 184 0.93 -19.80 14.56
C GLY A 184 0.51 -18.64 13.67
N GLN A 185 -0.76 -18.51 13.31
CA GLN A 185 -1.24 -17.22 12.81
C GLN A 185 -1.46 -16.33 14.02
N SER A 186 -0.50 -15.46 14.29
CA SER A 186 -0.60 -14.37 15.24
C SER A 186 -1.74 -13.44 14.81
N GLN A 187 -2.99 -13.84 15.05
CA GLN A 187 -4.09 -12.90 15.18
C GLN A 187 -3.94 -12.25 16.54
N ILE A 188 -2.93 -11.36 16.62
CA ILE A 188 -3.02 -10.18 17.47
C ILE A 188 -4.41 -9.64 17.15
N GLN A 189 -5.34 -9.69 18.12
CA GLN A 189 -6.55 -8.88 18.05
C GLN A 189 -6.14 -7.54 17.48
N LYS A 190 -6.87 -6.98 16.52
CA LYS A 190 -6.60 -5.63 16.01
C LYS A 190 -6.84 -4.55 17.09
N SER A 191 -6.40 -4.77 18.34
CA SER A 191 -6.10 -3.72 19.28
C SER A 191 -4.96 -2.92 18.65
N ASP A 192 -5.35 -1.89 17.90
CA ASP A 192 -4.53 -0.72 17.67
C ASP A 192 -3.07 -1.00 17.30
N ILE A 193 -2.88 -1.87 16.32
CA ILE A 193 -1.55 -2.09 15.73
C ILE A 193 -1.03 -0.72 15.31
N PHE A 194 0.12 -0.32 15.86
CA PHE A 194 0.76 0.94 15.51
C PHE A 194 1.06 0.93 14.02
N LYS A 195 0.52 1.91 13.30
CA LYS A 195 0.70 2.08 11.87
C LYS A 195 1.49 3.35 11.58
N ILE A 196 2.27 3.31 10.51
CA ILE A 196 3.01 4.46 10.00
C ILE A 196 2.04 5.53 9.48
N LYS A 197 2.26 6.78 9.88
CA LYS A 197 1.50 7.95 9.42
C LYS A 197 2.22 8.75 8.33
N HIS A 198 3.53 8.89 8.45
CA HIS A 198 4.33 9.74 7.56
C HIS A 198 5.07 8.94 6.49
N GLU A 199 5.43 9.62 5.41
CA GLU A 199 6.38 9.12 4.42
C GLU A 199 7.82 9.20 4.97
N ASN A 200 8.76 8.56 4.29
CA ASN A 200 10.21 8.60 4.61
C ASN A 200 10.61 8.00 5.97
N VAL A 201 9.77 7.12 6.51
CA VAL A 201 10.06 6.41 7.77
C VAL A 201 10.81 5.11 7.45
N ILE A 202 11.87 4.84 8.22
CA ILE A 202 12.64 3.60 8.13
C ILE A 202 12.42 2.72 9.37
N MET A 203 12.50 1.41 9.17
CA MET A 203 12.32 0.39 10.19
C MET A 203 13.43 -0.65 10.12
N ASN A 204 13.60 -1.45 11.18
CA ASN A 204 14.61 -2.52 11.24
C ASN A 204 16.02 -2.00 10.87
N VAL A 205 16.34 -0.80 11.36
CA VAL A 205 17.59 -0.15 11.02
C VAL A 205 18.73 -0.89 11.70
N THR A 206 19.63 -1.43 10.89
CA THR A 206 20.91 -1.99 11.30
C THR A 206 21.99 -1.07 10.76
N LYS A 207 22.95 -0.72 11.62
CA LYS A 207 24.09 0.14 11.27
C LYS A 207 25.36 -0.48 11.81
N ASN A 208 26.43 -0.37 11.05
CA ASN A 208 27.74 -0.84 11.44
C ASN A 208 28.65 0.37 11.72
N GLU A 209 28.70 0.78 12.98
CA GLU A 209 29.51 1.92 13.41
C GLU A 209 31.03 1.62 13.31
N GLU A 210 31.43 0.35 13.40
CA GLU A 210 32.82 -0.09 13.20
C GLU A 210 33.24 0.07 11.74
N ALA A 211 32.37 -0.28 10.79
CA ALA A 211 32.58 -0.07 9.36
C ALA A 211 32.36 1.39 8.91
N GLY A 212 31.92 2.23 9.84
CA GLY A 212 31.97 3.67 9.71
C GLY A 212 30.65 4.40 9.50
N VAL A 213 29.50 3.74 9.58
CA VAL A 213 28.18 4.40 9.43
C VAL A 213 27.58 4.74 10.79
N GLN A 214 27.34 6.02 11.05
CA GLN A 214 26.70 6.50 12.30
C GLN A 214 25.18 6.60 12.20
N ASN A 215 24.68 7.04 11.04
CA ASN A 215 23.26 7.32 10.83
C ASN A 215 22.83 7.10 9.38
N VAL A 216 21.54 6.80 9.21
CA VAL A 216 20.89 6.61 7.91
C VAL A 216 19.62 7.43 7.86
N ARG A 217 19.44 8.18 6.78
CA ARG A 217 18.19 8.87 6.46
C ARG A 217 17.80 8.58 5.02
N VAL A 218 16.53 8.67 4.73
CA VAL A 218 15.98 8.35 3.42
C VAL A 218 14.94 9.38 3.02
N ASP A 219 14.80 9.61 1.73
CA ASP A 219 13.75 10.44 1.16
C ASP A 219 13.25 9.83 -0.16
N ASN A 220 11.93 9.71 -0.29
CA ASN A 220 11.23 9.29 -1.50
C ASN A 220 11.69 7.92 -2.06
N LEU A 221 12.01 6.97 -1.17
CA LEU A 221 12.33 5.60 -1.56
C LEU A 221 11.05 4.79 -1.79
N PRO A 222 11.03 3.91 -2.81
CA PRO A 222 10.03 2.85 -2.88
C PRO A 222 10.02 2.01 -1.60
N ALA A 223 8.84 1.67 -1.08
CA ALA A 223 8.76 0.90 0.16
C ALA A 223 9.30 -0.52 -0.06
N GLY A 224 10.14 -0.99 0.87
CA GLY A 224 10.92 -2.21 0.66
C GLY A 224 12.10 -2.36 1.60
N VAL A 225 12.82 -3.47 1.47
CA VAL A 225 14.03 -3.76 2.24
C VAL A 225 15.25 -3.34 1.43
N TYR A 226 16.13 -2.56 2.06
CA TYR A 226 17.37 -2.06 1.48
C TYR A 226 18.56 -2.53 2.30
N ASN A 227 19.59 -3.01 1.61
CA ASN A 227 20.87 -3.37 2.21
C ASN A 227 21.98 -2.60 1.52
N ILE A 228 22.81 -1.97 2.33
CA ILE A 228 23.97 -1.19 1.94
C ILE A 228 25.21 -1.93 2.40
N SER A 229 26.06 -2.26 1.46
CA SER A 229 27.30 -2.98 1.71
C SER A 229 28.46 -2.25 1.06
N GLN A 230 29.62 -2.44 1.68
CA GLN A 230 30.89 -2.07 1.11
C GLN A 230 31.44 -3.25 0.31
N GLY A 231 32.03 -2.97 -0.84
CA GLY A 231 32.73 -3.94 -1.66
C GLY A 231 34.08 -3.43 -2.16
N ALA A 232 34.81 -4.32 -2.85
CA ALA A 232 35.96 -3.92 -3.64
C ALA A 232 35.55 -2.98 -4.78
N GLN A 233 36.50 -2.19 -5.29
CA GLN A 233 36.31 -1.30 -6.43
C GLN A 233 35.67 -2.04 -7.61
N ALA A 234 34.48 -1.59 -8.03
CA ALA A 234 33.75 -2.20 -9.13
C ALA A 234 34.33 -1.79 -10.50
N SER A 235 34.17 -2.64 -11.50
CA SER A 235 34.53 -2.30 -12.88
C SER A 235 33.61 -1.24 -13.46
N GLN A 236 34.16 -0.37 -14.32
CA GLN A 236 33.35 0.62 -15.04
C GLN A 236 32.24 -0.05 -15.86
N LYS A 237 31.02 0.46 -15.74
CA LYS A 237 29.86 -0.09 -16.43
C LYS A 237 28.76 0.96 -16.57
N LEU A 238 28.01 0.87 -17.68
CA LEU A 238 26.76 1.58 -17.88
C LEU A 238 25.69 0.50 -18.08
N THR A 239 24.68 0.45 -17.22
CA THR A 239 23.68 -0.64 -17.22
C THR A 239 22.27 -0.07 -17.24
N ALA A 240 21.43 -0.54 -18.15
CA ALA A 240 20.00 -0.28 -18.04
C ALA A 240 19.40 -1.17 -16.94
N LEU A 241 18.77 -0.59 -15.92
CA LEU A 241 18.20 -1.35 -14.79
C LEU A 241 16.68 -1.52 -14.90
N GLN A 242 15.96 -0.45 -15.20
CA GLN A 242 14.50 -0.44 -15.21
C GLN A 242 13.98 0.30 -16.44
N GLN A 243 12.89 -0.20 -17.01
CA GLN A 243 12.25 0.36 -18.19
C GLN A 243 10.73 0.28 -18.07
N PHE A 244 10.05 1.28 -18.61
CA PHE A 244 8.59 1.35 -18.73
C PHE A 244 8.20 1.66 -20.18
N GLY A 245 7.21 0.92 -20.68
CA GLY A 245 6.80 0.93 -22.07
C GLY A 245 7.63 -0.01 -22.94
N GLU A 246 7.29 -0.05 -24.23
CA GLU A 246 8.15 -0.71 -25.23
C GLU A 246 9.36 0.19 -25.48
N ILE A 247 10.55 -0.40 -25.36
CA ILE A 247 11.83 0.24 -25.61
C ILE A 247 12.61 -0.64 -26.58
N GLY A 248 13.13 -0.01 -27.63
CA GLY A 248 13.96 -0.68 -28.63
C GLY A 248 15.35 -1.05 -28.11
N ALA A 249 16.09 -1.82 -28.91
CA ALA A 249 17.43 -2.22 -28.56
C ALA A 249 18.42 -1.05 -28.69
N PHE A 250 19.25 -0.83 -27.67
CA PHE A 250 20.34 0.14 -27.68
C PHE A 250 21.61 -0.48 -27.08
N THR A 251 22.75 0.11 -27.41
CA THR A 251 24.05 -0.27 -26.83
C THR A 251 24.53 0.85 -25.94
N LEU A 252 24.99 0.49 -24.76
CA LEU A 252 25.69 1.37 -23.84
C LEU A 252 27.17 1.01 -23.81
N ALA A 253 28.04 2.01 -23.78
CA ALA A 253 29.46 1.82 -23.53
C ALA A 253 29.93 2.76 -22.42
N ALA A 254 30.65 2.20 -21.44
CA ALA A 254 31.19 2.94 -20.32
C ALA A 254 32.68 3.23 -20.51
N SER A 255 33.06 4.45 -20.16
CA SER A 255 34.44 4.88 -20.01
C SER A 255 34.66 5.43 -18.60
N ASN A 256 35.89 5.36 -18.12
CA ASN A 256 36.21 5.96 -16.83
C ASN A 256 36.10 7.49 -16.94
N THR A 257 35.35 8.11 -16.03
CA THR A 257 35.26 9.56 -15.88
C THR A 257 35.97 9.93 -14.59
N THR A 258 37.05 10.71 -14.69
CA THR A 258 37.81 11.14 -13.51
C THR A 258 36.93 11.99 -12.59
N GLY A 259 37.01 11.75 -11.28
CA GLY A 259 36.29 12.50 -10.26
C GLY A 259 34.83 12.09 -10.05
N VAL A 260 34.24 11.29 -10.94
CA VAL A 260 32.90 10.71 -10.76
C VAL A 260 33.03 9.29 -10.24
N GLY A 261 32.30 8.95 -9.18
CA GLY A 261 32.30 7.63 -8.56
C GLY A 261 31.21 6.69 -9.07
N GLY A 262 30.05 7.24 -9.39
CA GLY A 262 28.93 6.54 -9.99
C GLY A 262 27.73 7.47 -10.14
N GLY A 263 26.61 6.98 -10.65
CA GLY A 263 25.42 7.80 -10.80
C GLY A 263 24.21 7.08 -11.38
N SER A 264 23.06 7.72 -11.23
CA SER A 264 21.79 7.25 -11.78
C SER A 264 21.30 8.25 -12.83
N ILE A 265 20.92 7.76 -14.00
CA ILE A 265 20.47 8.56 -15.14
C ILE A 265 19.05 8.14 -15.49
N TYR A 266 18.13 9.10 -15.49
CA TYR A 266 16.76 8.97 -15.96
C TYR A 266 16.65 9.48 -17.39
N LEU A 267 15.97 8.73 -18.26
CA LEU A 267 15.61 9.18 -19.60
C LEU A 267 14.12 8.95 -19.87
N GLU A 268 13.47 9.94 -20.49
CA GLU A 268 12.10 9.88 -20.98
C GLU A 268 12.05 10.23 -22.45
N VAL A 269 11.41 9.38 -23.26
CA VAL A 269 11.25 9.63 -24.70
C VAL A 269 10.25 10.77 -24.90
N ILE A 270 10.70 11.86 -25.50
CA ILE A 270 9.85 13.02 -25.81
C ILE A 270 9.46 13.07 -27.29
N ALA A 271 10.29 12.52 -28.19
CA ALA A 271 10.00 12.47 -29.62
C ALA A 271 10.69 11.29 -30.29
N VAL A 272 10.05 10.75 -31.33
CA VAL A 272 10.56 9.64 -32.14
C VAL A 272 10.47 10.04 -33.61
N ASN A 273 11.59 9.96 -34.32
CA ASN A 273 11.67 10.12 -35.75
C ASN A 273 12.12 8.82 -36.40
N SER A 274 11.16 8.05 -36.91
CA SER A 274 11.41 6.77 -37.59
C SER A 274 12.04 6.93 -38.98
N VAL A 275 11.96 8.12 -39.60
CA VAL A 275 12.55 8.38 -40.92
C VAL A 275 14.06 8.61 -40.80
N THR A 276 14.50 9.42 -39.82
CA THR A 276 15.92 9.68 -39.56
C THR A 276 16.54 8.68 -38.57
N ASN A 277 15.73 7.75 -38.05
CA ASN A 277 16.10 6.78 -37.01
C ASN A 277 16.72 7.44 -35.77
N GLN A 278 16.01 8.44 -35.24
CA GLN A 278 16.41 9.20 -34.06
C GLN A 278 15.33 9.17 -33.00
N VAL A 279 15.74 9.04 -31.75
CA VAL A 279 14.90 9.15 -30.56
C VAL A 279 15.44 10.30 -29.74
N THR A 280 14.57 11.23 -29.36
CA THR A 280 14.93 12.36 -28.50
C THR A 280 14.44 12.07 -27.09
N PHE A 281 15.35 12.17 -26.13
CA PHE A 281 15.08 11.98 -24.73
C PHE A 281 15.18 13.30 -23.97
N ARG A 282 14.34 13.45 -22.95
CA ARG A 282 14.63 14.31 -21.80
C ARG A 282 15.40 13.46 -20.79
N ALA A 283 16.61 13.88 -20.46
CA ALA A 283 17.52 13.14 -19.61
C ALA A 283 17.87 13.95 -18.34
N THR A 284 18.00 13.25 -17.22
CA THR A 284 18.44 13.82 -15.95
C THR A 284 19.41 12.86 -15.29
N SER A 285 20.50 13.36 -14.72
CA SER A 285 21.53 12.53 -14.11
C SER A 285 21.87 13.03 -12.71
N ASN A 286 21.91 12.11 -11.76
CA ASN A 286 22.39 12.32 -10.40
C ASN A 286 23.70 11.54 -10.26
N LEU A 287 24.82 12.27 -10.22
CA LEU A 287 26.15 11.71 -10.13
C LEU A 287 26.72 11.92 -8.73
N LEU A 288 27.27 10.86 -8.15
CA LEU A 288 28.09 10.93 -6.95
C LEU A 288 29.55 11.01 -7.38
N ASN A 289 30.23 12.08 -6.97
CA ASN A 289 31.66 12.26 -7.17
C ASN A 289 32.45 11.38 -6.20
N THR A 290 33.69 11.07 -6.55
CA THR A 290 34.55 10.22 -5.71
C THR A 290 34.84 10.82 -4.34
N ASP A 291 34.67 12.14 -4.18
CA ASP A 291 34.81 12.90 -2.93
C ASP A 291 33.54 12.92 -2.06
N GLY A 292 32.46 12.25 -2.47
CA GLY A 292 31.18 12.23 -1.75
C GLY A 292 30.22 13.37 -2.09
N SER A 293 30.62 14.33 -2.93
CA SER A 293 29.72 15.39 -3.40
C SER A 293 28.77 14.91 -4.51
N VAL A 294 27.58 15.51 -4.61
CA VAL A 294 26.59 15.17 -5.64
C VAL A 294 26.51 16.27 -6.69
N SER A 295 26.48 15.88 -7.97
CA SER A 295 26.20 16.77 -9.09
C SER A 295 24.95 16.30 -9.86
N ASN A 296 24.10 17.26 -10.26
CA ASN A 296 22.90 16.99 -11.04
C ASN A 296 22.96 17.74 -12.37
N HIS A 297 22.64 17.06 -13.46
CA HIS A 297 22.60 17.63 -14.81
C HIS A 297 21.31 17.22 -15.52
N VAL A 298 20.74 18.14 -16.31
CA VAL A 298 19.52 17.94 -17.09
C VAL A 298 19.80 18.30 -18.55
N ASP A 299 19.35 17.45 -19.46
CA ASP A 299 19.35 17.70 -20.90
C ASP A 299 17.96 17.41 -21.48
N ASP A 300 17.23 18.45 -21.85
CA ASP A 300 15.87 18.33 -22.40
C ASP A 300 15.85 17.84 -23.86
N ASN A 301 17.00 17.77 -24.55
CA ASN A 301 17.07 17.46 -25.97
C ASN A 301 18.22 16.49 -26.30
N PHE A 302 18.31 15.40 -25.55
CA PHE A 302 19.30 14.35 -25.75
C PHE A 302 18.89 13.46 -26.94
N VAL A 303 19.43 13.74 -28.14
CA VAL A 303 19.08 13.05 -29.39
C VAL A 303 19.99 11.86 -29.63
N VAL A 304 19.42 10.67 -29.82
CA VAL A 304 20.14 9.41 -30.00
C VAL A 304 19.70 8.73 -31.29
N GLY A 305 20.66 8.32 -32.10
CA GLY A 305 20.43 7.55 -33.33
C GLY A 305 21.38 6.36 -33.42
N THR A 306 21.69 5.90 -34.63
CA THR A 306 22.73 4.86 -34.84
C THR A 306 24.15 5.38 -34.62
N GLY A 307 24.34 6.71 -34.70
CA GLY A 307 25.58 7.37 -34.32
C GLY A 307 25.80 7.30 -32.81
N VAL A 308 27.08 7.22 -32.42
CA VAL A 308 27.50 7.23 -31.01
C VAL A 308 27.24 8.62 -30.43
N VAL A 309 26.47 8.69 -29.34
CA VAL A 309 26.18 9.93 -28.62
C VAL A 309 26.74 9.83 -27.22
N GLY A 310 27.49 10.84 -26.78
CA GLY A 310 28.13 10.88 -25.46
C GLY A 310 27.25 11.52 -24.40
N PHE A 311 27.43 11.13 -23.14
CA PHE A 311 26.72 11.69 -21.97
C PHE A 311 27.36 12.98 -21.40
N ASP A 312 27.99 13.81 -22.24
CA ASP A 312 28.70 15.04 -21.84
C ASP A 312 27.80 16.08 -21.20
N SER A 313 26.62 16.30 -21.78
CA SER A 313 25.58 17.18 -21.22
C SER A 313 25.03 16.68 -19.88
N LEU A 314 25.26 15.41 -19.54
CA LEU A 314 24.89 14.79 -18.27
C LEU A 314 26.07 14.64 -17.30
N GLY A 315 27.17 15.36 -17.53
CA GLY A 315 28.31 15.40 -16.60
C GLY A 315 29.26 14.19 -16.66
N LEU A 316 29.12 13.32 -17.67
CA LEU A 316 30.04 12.21 -17.94
C LEU A 316 30.97 12.53 -19.12
N THR A 317 32.12 11.89 -19.26
CA THR A 317 32.97 12.14 -20.46
C THR A 317 32.28 11.71 -21.76
N THR A 318 32.67 12.32 -22.89
CA THR A 318 32.20 11.97 -24.25
C THR A 318 32.43 10.51 -24.66
N ALA A 319 33.26 9.77 -23.92
CA ALA A 319 33.52 8.35 -24.13
C ALA A 319 32.48 7.43 -23.46
N ASN A 320 31.66 7.95 -22.55
CA ASN A 320 30.46 7.27 -22.07
C ASN A 320 29.33 7.51 -23.06
N THR A 321 28.86 6.45 -23.71
CA THR A 321 28.04 6.61 -24.91
C THR A 321 26.83 5.71 -24.97
N MET A 322 25.84 6.17 -25.73
CA MET A 322 24.64 5.43 -26.12
C MET A 322 24.44 5.52 -27.63
N ARG A 323 23.92 4.44 -28.22
CA ARG A 323 23.44 4.42 -29.61
C ARG A 323 22.35 3.37 -29.79
N LEU A 324 21.50 3.57 -30.79
CA LEU A 324 20.61 2.54 -31.30
C LEU A 324 21.42 1.44 -32.01
N ASN A 325 20.97 0.19 -31.92
CA ASN A 325 21.74 -0.96 -32.41
C ASN A 325 21.74 -1.05 -33.94
N ALA A 326 20.60 -0.73 -34.56
CA ALA A 326 20.38 -0.84 -35.98
C ALA A 326 19.53 0.31 -36.53
N ALA A 327 19.55 0.44 -37.86
CA ALA A 327 18.63 1.30 -38.58
C ALA A 327 17.20 0.74 -38.48
N GLY A 328 16.23 1.58 -38.12
CA GLY A 328 14.83 1.20 -37.90
C GLY A 328 14.44 1.04 -36.44
N ASP A 329 15.42 0.90 -35.53
CA ASP A 329 15.16 0.69 -34.09
C ASP A 329 14.40 1.84 -33.42
N ALA A 330 14.46 3.06 -33.96
CA ALA A 330 13.71 4.19 -33.43
C ALA A 330 12.20 3.92 -33.42
N ALA A 331 11.69 3.12 -34.36
CA ALA A 331 10.27 2.77 -34.43
C ALA A 331 9.77 1.92 -33.25
N ASN A 332 10.69 1.30 -32.49
CA ASN A 332 10.35 0.49 -31.31
C ASN A 332 10.16 1.34 -30.04
N TYR A 333 10.39 2.65 -30.12
CA TYR A 333 10.19 3.57 -29.01
C TYR A 333 8.85 4.28 -29.16
N SER A 334 8.19 4.49 -28.03
CA SER A 334 6.98 5.32 -27.92
C SER A 334 7.25 6.56 -27.08
N VAL A 335 6.60 7.67 -27.41
CA VAL A 335 6.65 8.88 -26.58
C VAL A 335 6.07 8.55 -25.20
N GLY A 336 6.79 8.93 -24.14
CA GLY A 336 6.45 8.60 -22.76
C GLY A 336 7.09 7.30 -22.23
N SER A 337 7.79 6.51 -23.06
CA SER A 337 8.63 5.42 -22.57
C SER A 337 9.75 5.98 -21.68
N LYS A 338 10.06 5.28 -20.59
CA LYS A 338 11.00 5.74 -19.55
C LYS A 338 12.04 4.67 -19.26
N MET A 339 13.26 5.08 -18.97
CA MET A 339 14.35 4.16 -18.63
C MET A 339 15.28 4.74 -17.58
N ILE A 340 15.81 3.86 -16.73
CA ILE A 340 16.87 4.18 -15.76
C ILE A 340 18.15 3.47 -16.17
N ILE A 341 19.22 4.25 -16.27
CA ILE A 341 20.58 3.78 -16.50
C ILE A 341 21.40 4.03 -15.25
N ASP A 342 22.20 3.04 -14.86
CA ASP A 342 23.18 3.11 -13.79
C ASP A 342 24.57 3.27 -14.40
N TYR A 343 25.36 4.19 -13.85
CA TYR A 343 26.77 4.38 -14.18
C TYR A 343 27.63 4.04 -12.98
N VAL A 344 28.63 3.20 -13.21
CA VAL A 344 29.71 2.92 -12.27
C VAL A 344 31.01 3.34 -12.94
N SER A 345 31.76 4.22 -12.30
CA SER A 345 33.10 4.63 -12.74
C SER A 345 34.13 3.56 -12.37
N GLN A 346 35.32 3.53 -12.98
CA GLN A 346 36.39 2.68 -12.45
C GLN A 346 36.99 3.30 -11.17
N GLY A 347 36.63 4.52 -10.78
CA GLY A 347 37.27 5.22 -9.67
C GLY A 347 38.67 5.74 -10.04
N ASN A 348 39.34 6.37 -9.07
CA ASN A 348 40.64 6.99 -9.28
C ASN A 348 41.75 5.92 -9.27
N THR A 349 42.55 5.85 -10.33
CA THR A 349 43.61 4.83 -10.43
C THR A 349 44.74 5.13 -9.44
N GLY A 350 44.94 4.27 -8.44
CA GLY A 350 46.07 4.38 -7.49
C GLY A 350 45.71 4.79 -6.06
N GLU A 351 44.43 5.03 -5.76
CA GLU A 351 43.94 5.33 -4.41
C GLU A 351 43.07 4.16 -3.88
N THR A 352 42.97 4.04 -2.56
CA THR A 352 42.16 2.99 -1.91
C THR A 352 40.67 3.30 -2.09
N ASN A 353 40.10 2.88 -3.21
CA ASN A 353 38.68 3.03 -3.49
C ASN A 353 37.87 1.89 -2.84
N ALA A 354 36.70 2.23 -2.33
CA ALA A 354 35.68 1.26 -1.95
C ALA A 354 34.48 1.41 -2.90
N SER A 355 33.73 0.32 -3.12
CA SER A 355 32.39 0.44 -3.68
C SER A 355 31.36 0.47 -2.56
N VAL A 356 30.41 1.39 -2.65
CA VAL A 356 29.17 1.35 -1.87
C VAL A 356 28.09 0.78 -2.77
N ILE A 357 27.53 -0.35 -2.37
CA ILE A 357 26.51 -1.08 -3.11
C ILE A 357 25.20 -1.00 -2.33
N ILE A 358 24.18 -0.44 -2.96
CA ILE A 358 22.81 -0.33 -2.44
C ILE A 358 21.94 -1.30 -3.21
N SER A 359 21.46 -2.32 -2.50
CA SER A 359 20.51 -3.31 -3.03
C SER A 359 19.15 -3.11 -2.39
N GLY A 360 18.08 -3.28 -3.16
CA GLY A 360 16.72 -3.06 -2.68
C GLY A 360 15.73 -4.08 -3.25
N THR A 361 14.74 -4.47 -2.45
CA THR A 361 13.60 -5.28 -2.88
C THR A 361 12.31 -4.62 -2.40
N THR A 362 11.36 -4.36 -3.30
CA THR A 362 10.09 -3.73 -2.93
C THR A 362 9.27 -4.63 -2.02
N ASN A 363 8.51 -4.03 -1.11
CA ASN A 363 7.56 -4.76 -0.27
C ASN A 363 6.37 -5.26 -1.12
N GLU A 364 5.96 -6.52 -0.92
CA GLU A 364 4.83 -7.16 -1.61
C GLU A 364 3.46 -6.58 -1.20
N GLU A 365 3.31 -6.16 0.05
CA GLU A 365 2.06 -5.65 0.60
C GLU A 365 1.87 -4.14 0.32
N TRP A 366 2.90 -3.47 -0.21
CA TRP A 366 2.84 -2.05 -0.51
C TRP A 366 2.03 -1.81 -1.78
N PHE A 367 0.97 -0.99 -1.72
CA PHE A 367 0.10 -0.68 -2.87
C PHE A 367 0.84 -0.21 -4.15
N GLY A 368 2.03 0.36 -4.00
CA GLY A 368 2.86 0.85 -5.11
C GLY A 368 3.82 -0.20 -5.67
N HIS A 369 3.76 -1.45 -5.21
CA HIS A 369 4.61 -2.55 -5.65
C HIS A 369 4.42 -2.85 -7.14
N TRP A 370 5.43 -3.48 -7.73
CA TRP A 370 5.39 -4.00 -9.09
C TRP A 370 6.09 -5.35 -9.15
N GLY A 371 6.02 -6.01 -10.31
CA GLY A 371 6.55 -7.35 -10.54
C GLY A 371 5.76 -8.45 -9.83
N ASP A 372 6.42 -9.54 -9.44
CA ASP A 372 5.75 -10.70 -8.86
C ASP A 372 5.13 -10.35 -7.51
N ALA A 373 3.82 -10.57 -7.40
CA ALA A 373 3.03 -10.31 -6.20
C ALA A 373 3.41 -11.21 -5.01
N SER A 374 4.27 -12.22 -5.22
CA SER A 374 4.61 -13.24 -4.22
C SER A 374 6.05 -13.16 -3.69
N ALA A 375 6.90 -12.26 -4.20
CA ALA A 375 8.33 -12.20 -3.84
C ALA A 375 8.96 -10.79 -3.82
N GLY A 376 8.17 -9.74 -4.12
CA GLY A 376 8.66 -8.38 -4.31
C GLY A 376 9.53 -8.24 -5.57
N THR A 377 9.81 -7.01 -6.00
CA THR A 377 10.71 -6.76 -7.14
C THR A 377 12.07 -6.31 -6.67
N LYS A 378 13.13 -7.00 -7.13
CA LYS A 378 14.50 -6.53 -6.96
C LYS A 378 14.72 -5.25 -7.76
N LEU A 379 15.01 -4.16 -7.05
CA LEU A 379 15.46 -2.88 -7.58
C LEU A 379 16.96 -3.04 -7.85
N GLY A 380 17.36 -3.20 -9.11
CA GLY A 380 18.75 -3.51 -9.48
C GLY A 380 19.79 -2.70 -8.69
N ASP A 381 20.90 -3.36 -8.35
CA ASP A 381 21.88 -2.85 -7.39
C ASP A 381 22.52 -1.54 -7.89
N ARG A 382 22.60 -0.52 -7.03
CA ARG A 382 23.25 0.76 -7.30
C ARG A 382 24.66 0.72 -6.74
N THR A 383 25.65 0.94 -7.58
CA THR A 383 27.06 0.81 -7.18
C THR A 383 27.80 2.13 -7.40
N PHE A 384 28.49 2.59 -6.35
CA PHE A 384 29.26 3.83 -6.39
C PHE A 384 30.68 3.56 -5.93
N ASN A 385 31.66 3.82 -6.78
CA ASN A 385 33.06 3.76 -6.39
C ASN A 385 33.47 5.10 -5.77
N VAL A 386 33.91 5.08 -4.52
CA VAL A 386 34.18 6.29 -3.75
C VAL A 386 35.55 6.20 -3.08
N LEU A 387 36.15 7.35 -2.81
CA LEU A 387 37.40 7.47 -2.06
C LEU A 387 37.08 7.49 -0.57
N ALA A 388 37.74 6.63 0.21
CA ALA A 388 37.48 6.56 1.65
C ALA A 388 37.64 7.93 2.34
N SER A 389 38.68 8.69 1.97
CA SER A 389 38.93 10.04 2.47
C SER A 389 37.84 11.07 2.15
N GLY A 390 37.03 10.82 1.11
CA GLY A 390 35.92 11.68 0.73
C GLY A 390 34.68 11.49 1.62
N LEU A 391 34.47 10.29 2.17
CA LEU A 391 33.29 10.04 3.02
C LEU A 391 33.57 10.26 4.51
N GLN A 392 34.82 10.15 4.95
CA GLN A 392 35.16 10.26 6.37
C GLN A 392 34.62 11.56 6.99
N GLY A 393 33.78 11.41 8.02
CA GLY A 393 33.18 12.52 8.76
C GLY A 393 32.11 13.31 7.99
N ALA A 394 31.70 12.88 6.80
CA ALA A 394 30.76 13.58 5.94
C ALA A 394 29.38 12.90 5.86
N ASP A 395 28.35 13.71 5.62
CA ASP A 395 27.03 13.25 5.22
C ASP A 395 27.01 13.09 3.70
N VAL A 396 26.91 11.85 3.22
CA VAL A 396 26.97 11.53 1.79
C VAL A 396 25.59 11.16 1.27
N HIS A 397 25.18 11.82 0.19
CA HIS A 397 23.88 11.68 -0.45
C HIS A 397 23.97 10.72 -1.64
N PHE A 398 23.25 9.61 -1.58
CA PHE A 398 23.14 8.65 -2.67
C PHE A 398 21.82 8.85 -3.40
N LYS A 399 21.79 9.82 -4.31
CA LYS A 399 20.61 10.15 -5.11
C LYS A 399 20.42 9.17 -6.26
N ASN A 400 19.30 8.47 -6.26
CA ASN A 400 19.00 7.41 -7.20
C ASN A 400 17.62 7.59 -7.83
N PHE A 401 17.46 7.13 -9.07
CA PHE A 401 16.15 7.01 -9.69
C PHE A 401 15.67 5.56 -9.60
N TYR A 402 14.43 5.37 -9.18
CA TYR A 402 13.71 4.10 -9.29
C TYR A 402 12.46 4.30 -10.14
N LEU A 403 12.18 3.35 -11.02
CA LEU A 403 11.05 3.39 -11.95
C LEU A 403 10.16 2.18 -11.70
N ASN A 404 8.90 2.43 -11.40
CA ASN A 404 7.89 1.37 -11.39
C ASN A 404 7.64 0.92 -12.84
N THR A 405 8.03 -0.31 -13.16
CA THR A 405 8.00 -0.84 -14.52
C THR A 405 6.59 -1.18 -15.00
N ALA A 406 5.60 -1.21 -14.11
CA ALA A 406 4.21 -1.50 -14.44
C ALA A 406 3.40 -0.25 -14.81
N ASN A 407 3.65 0.88 -14.15
CA ASN A 407 2.86 2.11 -14.33
C ASN A 407 3.66 3.37 -14.72
N GLY A 408 4.99 3.31 -14.74
CA GLY A 408 5.85 4.42 -15.17
C GLY A 408 6.05 5.53 -14.14
N THR A 409 5.68 5.29 -12.88
CA THR A 409 5.93 6.21 -11.76
C THR A 409 7.42 6.25 -11.46
N LEU A 410 7.99 7.47 -11.43
CA LEU A 410 9.39 7.73 -11.11
C LEU A 410 9.51 8.12 -9.64
N TYR A 411 10.45 7.51 -8.94
CA TYR A 411 10.87 7.87 -7.59
C TYR A 411 12.30 8.42 -7.68
N GLU A 412 12.45 9.71 -7.40
CA GLU A 412 13.76 10.32 -7.19
C GLU A 412 14.09 10.21 -5.70
N SER A 413 14.87 9.19 -5.37
CA SER A 413 15.23 8.82 -4.01
C SER A 413 16.54 9.46 -3.58
N ASP A 414 16.66 9.76 -2.29
CA ASP A 414 17.91 10.15 -1.64
C ASP A 414 18.14 9.27 -0.42
N ILE A 415 19.30 8.61 -0.35
CA ILE A 415 19.74 7.88 0.84
C ILE A 415 20.93 8.63 1.39
N VAL A 416 20.82 9.14 2.61
CA VAL A 416 21.90 9.88 3.27
C VAL A 416 22.53 8.99 4.32
N LEU A 417 23.84 8.77 4.16
CA LEU A 417 24.65 8.07 5.14
C LEU A 417 25.57 9.07 5.82
N GLN A 418 25.53 9.12 7.14
CA GLN A 418 26.50 9.85 7.93
C GLN A 418 27.65 8.91 8.26
N PHE A 419 28.83 9.21 7.73
CA PHE A 419 30.03 8.42 7.97
C PHE A 419 30.87 9.03 9.12
N ASN A 420 31.56 8.17 9.87
CA ASN A 420 32.59 8.58 10.82
C ASN A 420 33.98 8.52 10.18
N ASP A 421 35.01 8.81 10.97
CA ASP A 421 36.41 8.81 10.50
C ASP A 421 36.99 7.39 10.29
N ASN A 422 36.27 6.34 10.69
CA ASN A 422 36.71 4.93 10.60
C ASN A 422 36.31 4.26 9.27
N PHE A 423 35.68 4.98 8.34
CA PHE A 423 35.40 4.41 7.02
C PHE A 423 36.72 4.15 6.27
N GLU A 424 37.06 2.87 6.08
CA GLU A 424 38.29 2.44 5.39
C GLU A 424 38.00 1.97 3.96
N GLY A 425 39.01 1.94 3.09
CA GLY A 425 38.87 1.45 1.72
C GLY A 425 38.93 -0.09 1.58
N ALA A 426 38.33 -0.63 0.52
CA ALA A 426 38.53 -1.99 -0.01
C ALA A 426 38.17 -3.20 0.88
N THR A 427 37.34 -3.05 1.91
CA THR A 427 36.84 -4.18 2.74
C THR A 427 35.42 -4.57 2.31
N VAL A 428 35.12 -5.88 2.26
CA VAL A 428 33.76 -6.37 2.01
C VAL A 428 33.04 -6.54 3.34
N GLN A 429 32.06 -5.68 3.60
CA GLN A 429 31.32 -5.70 4.87
C GLN A 429 29.95 -5.01 4.75
N PRO A 430 28.97 -5.39 5.57
CA PRO A 430 27.71 -4.65 5.65
C PRO A 430 27.94 -3.29 6.31
N LEU A 431 27.36 -2.24 5.71
CA LEU A 431 27.40 -0.87 6.24
C LEU A 431 26.11 -0.53 7.00
N ALA A 432 24.97 -0.74 6.34
CA ALA A 432 23.66 -0.52 6.94
C ALA A 432 22.58 -1.35 6.24
N GLY A 433 21.50 -1.64 6.94
CA GLY A 433 20.30 -2.26 6.39
C GLY A 433 19.07 -1.63 7.01
N PHE A 434 18.02 -1.41 6.22
CA PHE A 434 16.77 -0.85 6.72
C PHE A 434 15.61 -1.25 5.83
N GLU A 435 14.41 -1.08 6.35
CA GLU A 435 13.16 -1.23 5.61
C GLU A 435 12.51 0.14 5.46
N ALA A 436 12.39 0.63 4.23
CA ALA A 436 11.64 1.84 3.93
C ALA A 436 10.14 1.53 4.03
N ALA A 437 9.45 2.21 4.94
CA ALA A 437 8.06 1.94 5.24
C ALA A 437 7.11 2.67 4.30
N TYR A 438 5.89 2.14 4.13
CA TYR A 438 4.79 2.87 3.52
C TYR A 438 3.74 3.30 4.55
N VAL A 439 2.98 4.36 4.24
CA VAL A 439 1.91 4.85 5.09
C VAL A 439 0.85 3.75 5.29
N GLY A 440 0.51 3.47 6.54
CA GLY A 440 -0.40 2.41 6.94
C GLY A 440 0.24 1.04 7.18
N GLN A 441 1.54 0.88 6.90
CA GLN A 441 2.29 -0.32 7.26
C GLN A 441 2.37 -0.47 8.79
N VAL A 442 2.44 -1.72 9.25
CA VAL A 442 2.68 -2.03 10.67
C VAL A 442 4.06 -1.53 11.09
N ALA A 443 4.08 -0.68 12.10
CA ALA A 443 5.30 -0.13 12.67
C ALA A 443 6.10 -1.21 13.42
N LYS A 444 7.43 -1.16 13.28
CA LYS A 444 8.37 -2.00 14.03
C LYS A 444 9.12 -1.17 15.08
N GLY A 445 9.97 -1.84 15.87
CA GLY A 445 10.60 -1.25 17.06
C GLY A 445 11.35 0.07 16.84
N ASP A 446 11.92 0.29 15.67
CA ASP A 446 12.78 1.46 15.40
C ASP A 446 11.99 2.74 15.00
N VAL A 447 10.66 2.66 14.91
CA VAL A 447 9.80 3.80 14.52
C VAL A 447 9.59 4.75 15.69
N GLN A 448 9.75 6.06 15.45
CA GLN A 448 9.49 7.11 16.43
C GLN A 448 8.00 7.32 16.70
N LEU A 449 7.64 7.72 17.92
CA LEU A 449 6.25 8.01 18.29
C LEU A 449 5.56 9.03 17.39
N ARG A 450 6.31 10.04 16.95
CA ARG A 450 5.83 11.05 16.02
C ARG A 450 5.36 10.44 14.70
N ASP A 451 5.90 9.31 14.28
CA ASP A 451 5.59 8.70 12.98
C ASP A 451 4.45 7.68 13.03
N LEU A 452 3.84 7.51 14.21
CA LEU A 452 2.75 6.58 14.45
C LEU A 452 1.39 7.27 14.43
N ASP A 453 0.44 6.72 13.67
CA ASP A 453 -0.89 7.31 13.49
C ASP A 453 -1.66 7.50 14.80
N LYS A 454 -1.43 6.62 15.77
CA LYS A 454 -2.12 6.63 17.08
C LYS A 454 -1.83 7.83 17.96
N PHE A 455 -0.75 8.57 17.70
CA PHE A 455 -0.39 9.75 18.48
C PHE A 455 -0.80 11.06 17.81
N TRP A 456 -1.67 10.98 16.80
CA TRP A 456 -2.22 12.13 16.11
C TRP A 456 -3.73 12.14 16.23
N ASP A 457 -4.28 13.32 16.48
CA ASP A 457 -5.73 13.49 16.48
C ASP A 457 -6.31 13.55 15.05
N ALA A 458 -7.64 13.58 14.95
CA ALA A 458 -8.34 13.72 13.67
C ALA A 458 -8.08 15.07 12.97
N ASN A 459 -7.57 16.07 13.70
CA ASN A 459 -7.22 17.39 13.15
C ASN A 459 -5.77 17.44 12.66
N GLY A 460 -5.01 16.34 12.78
CA GLY A 460 -3.61 16.29 12.40
C GLY A 460 -2.67 17.00 13.37
N ARG A 461 -3.03 17.13 14.66
CA ARG A 461 -2.13 17.60 15.71
C ARG A 461 -1.49 16.42 16.44
N PHE A 462 -0.18 16.50 16.65
CA PHE A 462 0.55 15.52 17.45
C PHE A 462 0.24 15.69 18.95
N MET A 463 -0.05 14.58 19.63
CA MET A 463 -0.54 14.60 21.01
C MET A 463 0.58 14.76 22.07
N ILE A 464 1.83 14.46 21.73
CA ILE A 464 2.98 14.47 22.67
C ILE A 464 4.04 15.47 22.17
N GLU A 465 3.61 16.70 21.87
CA GLU A 465 4.54 17.76 21.45
C GLU A 465 5.53 18.11 22.57
N ASP A 466 5.02 18.18 23.81
CA ASP A 466 5.82 18.28 25.03
C ASP A 466 5.97 16.90 25.71
N PRO A 467 7.13 16.61 26.35
CA PRO A 467 7.34 15.36 27.07
C PRO A 467 6.23 15.07 28.08
N GLN A 468 5.67 13.86 28.03
CA GLN A 468 4.58 13.44 28.91
C GLN A 468 5.07 12.39 29.92
N ASN A 469 4.68 12.54 31.19
CA ASN A 469 5.02 11.58 32.23
C ASN A 469 3.88 10.57 32.42
N ILE A 470 4.21 9.29 32.34
CA ILE A 470 3.32 8.17 32.67
C ILE A 470 3.79 7.59 34.00
N THR A 471 2.87 7.50 34.96
CA THR A 471 3.14 6.85 36.25
C THR A 471 2.54 5.45 36.25
N VAL A 472 3.39 4.44 36.37
CA VAL A 472 3.01 3.04 36.50
C VAL A 472 2.97 2.70 37.99
N THR A 473 1.80 2.31 38.50
CA THR A 473 1.67 1.85 39.89
C THR A 473 1.68 0.33 39.90
N GLN A 474 2.64 -0.26 40.60
CA GLN A 474 2.76 -1.71 40.75
C GLN A 474 1.80 -2.22 41.84
N GLY A 475 1.50 -3.53 41.82
CA GLY A 475 0.59 -4.16 42.79
C GLY A 475 1.04 -4.10 44.25
N ASP A 476 2.32 -3.79 44.49
CA ASP A 476 2.91 -3.56 45.82
C ASP A 476 2.84 -2.08 46.28
N GLY A 477 2.25 -1.20 45.46
CA GLY A 477 2.08 0.23 45.74
C GLY A 477 3.27 1.11 45.34
N LYS A 478 4.36 0.54 44.81
CA LYS A 478 5.47 1.34 44.26
C LYS A 478 5.05 2.01 42.96
N GLN A 479 5.58 3.20 42.73
CA GLN A 479 5.30 3.99 41.53
C GLN A 479 6.59 4.23 40.76
N ALA A 480 6.55 3.91 39.48
CA ALA A 480 7.60 4.20 38.51
C ALA A 480 7.10 5.31 37.58
N THR A 481 7.90 6.34 37.32
CA THR A 481 7.55 7.39 36.36
C THR A 481 8.40 7.27 35.11
N ILE A 482 7.75 7.18 33.95
CA ILE A 482 8.38 7.12 32.63
C ILE A 482 8.05 8.40 31.88
N THR A 483 9.06 9.06 31.32
CA THR A 483 8.85 10.21 30.42
C THR A 483 8.88 9.74 28.97
N LEU A 484 7.80 10.01 28.24
CA LEU A 484 7.68 9.82 26.81
C LEU A 484 8.03 11.10 26.06
N ASN A 485 8.95 11.01 25.11
CA ASN A 485 9.32 12.08 24.19
C ASN A 485 8.83 11.78 22.78
N SER A 486 8.65 12.81 21.97
CA SER A 486 8.23 12.70 20.56
C SER A 486 9.20 11.87 19.70
N THR A 487 10.49 11.89 20.03
CA THR A 487 11.58 11.21 19.32
C THR A 487 11.85 9.79 19.82
N ASP A 488 11.21 9.36 20.91
CA ASP A 488 11.39 8.00 21.42
C ASP A 488 10.88 6.99 20.39
N THR A 489 11.63 5.90 20.19
CA THR A 489 11.20 4.78 19.34
C THR A 489 10.31 3.82 20.12
N LEU A 490 9.55 2.97 19.42
CA LEU A 490 8.78 1.89 20.05
C LEU A 490 9.66 0.98 20.91
N ARG A 491 10.92 0.75 20.50
CA ARG A 491 11.91 -0.01 21.26
C ARG A 491 12.35 0.73 22.52
N ASP A 492 12.55 2.06 22.46
CA ASP A 492 12.87 2.86 23.65
C ASP A 492 11.75 2.80 24.69
N ILE A 493 10.49 2.85 24.24
CA ILE A 493 9.32 2.75 25.13
C ILE A 493 9.25 1.36 25.74
N GLN A 494 9.48 0.31 24.94
CA GLN A 494 9.56 -1.05 25.44
C GLN A 494 10.63 -1.16 26.54
N PHE A 495 11.82 -0.60 26.33
CA PHE A 495 12.87 -0.60 27.34
C PHE A 495 12.48 0.18 28.59
N LYS A 496 11.96 1.42 28.45
CA LYS A 496 11.53 2.25 29.57
C LYS A 496 10.41 1.59 30.39
N LEU A 497 9.43 0.97 29.74
CA LEU A 497 8.36 0.23 30.41
C LEU A 497 8.89 -1.00 31.13
N ASN A 498 9.76 -1.78 30.48
CA ASN A 498 10.36 -2.96 31.10
C ASN A 498 11.21 -2.59 32.32
N ASP A 499 11.99 -1.52 32.22
CA ASP A 499 12.85 -1.03 33.32
C ASP A 499 12.01 -0.56 34.52
N ALA A 500 10.97 0.23 34.26
CA ALA A 500 10.00 0.69 35.27
C ALA A 500 9.23 -0.46 35.95
N ILE A 501 8.95 -1.55 35.23
CA ILE A 501 8.32 -2.75 35.81
C ILE A 501 9.33 -3.56 36.62
N ALA A 502 10.57 -3.70 36.12
CA ALA A 502 11.58 -4.56 36.74
C ALA A 502 12.17 -3.97 38.03
N PHE A 503 12.42 -2.65 38.06
CA PHE A 503 13.16 -2.01 39.16
C PHE A 503 12.32 -1.10 40.05
N GLY A 504 11.10 -0.77 39.64
CA GLY A 504 10.18 0.09 40.40
C GLY A 504 10.56 1.56 40.29
#